data_AF-A0A529XS41-F1
#
_entry.id   AF-A0A529XS41-F1
#
_cell.length_a   1.000
_cell.length_b   1.000
_cell.length_c   1.000
_cell.angle_alpha   90.00
_cell.angle_beta   90.00
_cell.angle_gamma   90.00
#
_symmetry.space_group_name_H-M   'P 1'
#
loop_
_entity.id
_entity.type
_entity.pdbx_description
1 polymer ?
#
loop_
_entity_poly.entity_id
_entity_poly.type
_entity_poly.pdbx_seq_one_letter_code
_entity_poly.pdbx_strand_id
1 'polypeptide(L)'
;GEAYNRDPRGTAKKAEAYMKSEGIGDTIYVGPEAEFFVFDDVKYKADPYNTGFRLDSTELPSNDDTDYETGNLGHRPRIKGGYFPVPPIDSAQDMRSEMLTVLAE
;
A
#
# COMPACT_ATOMS: atom_id res chain seq x y z
N GLY A 1 -10.61 27.29 -23.96
CA GLY A 1 -10.50 27.53 -22.51
C GLY A 1 -9.06 27.35 -22.09
N GLU A 2 -8.63 28.02 -21.03
CA GLU A 2 -7.26 27.89 -20.50
C GLU A 2 -7.12 26.65 -19.58
N ALA A 3 -5.90 26.14 -19.43
CA ALA A 3 -5.62 25.02 -18.54
C ALA A 3 -5.71 25.44 -17.06
N TYR A 4 -6.27 24.57 -16.22
CA TYR A 4 -6.42 24.83 -14.79
C TYR A 4 -5.05 24.82 -14.08
N ASN A 5 -4.71 25.92 -13.39
CA ASN A 5 -3.38 26.09 -12.81
C ASN A 5 -3.09 25.20 -11.58
N ARG A 6 -4.10 24.57 -10.98
CA ARG A 6 -3.93 23.64 -9.85
C ARG A 6 -4.16 22.18 -10.23
N ASP A 7 -4.27 21.87 -11.52
CA ASP A 7 -4.34 20.48 -11.99
C ASP A 7 -2.96 19.80 -11.88
N PRO A 8 -2.78 18.78 -11.02
CA PRO A 8 -1.50 18.07 -10.91
C PRO A 8 -1.07 17.41 -12.23
N ARG A 9 -2.02 16.96 -13.06
CA ARG A 9 -1.71 16.38 -14.38
C ARG A 9 -1.17 17.46 -15.33
N GLY A 10 -1.69 18.68 -15.23
CA GLY A 10 -1.18 19.85 -15.94
C GLY A 10 0.25 20.19 -15.54
N THR A 11 0.59 20.09 -14.25
CA THR A 11 1.97 20.26 -13.76
C THR A 11 2.91 19.21 -14.36
N ALA A 12 2.51 17.94 -14.38
CA ALA A 12 3.33 16.87 -14.98
C ALA A 12 3.63 17.12 -16.46
N LYS A 13 2.63 17.51 -17.26
CA LYS A 13 2.81 17.86 -18.68
C LYS A 13 3.73 19.06 -18.89
N LYS A 14 3.64 20.06 -18.01
CA LYS A 14 4.55 21.23 -18.06
C LYS A 14 5.98 20.84 -17.75
N ALA A 15 6.21 19.91 -16.82
CA ALA A 15 7.55 19.43 -16.50
C ALA A 15 8.21 18.71 -17.71
N GLU A 16 7.46 17.86 -18.40
CA GLU A 16 7.91 17.20 -19.64
C GLU A 16 8.22 18.22 -20.75
N ALA A 17 7.29 19.17 -20.99
CA ALA A 17 7.49 20.23 -21.99
C ALA A 17 8.69 21.13 -21.65
N TYR A 18 8.90 21.40 -20.37
CA TYR A 18 10.03 22.20 -19.89
C TYR A 18 11.37 21.50 -20.16
N MET A 19 11.50 20.22 -19.79
CA MET A 19 12.71 19.42 -20.06
C MET A 19 13.07 19.43 -21.56
N LYS A 20 12.05 19.26 -22.42
CA LYS A 20 12.22 19.32 -23.87
C LYS A 20 12.63 20.71 -24.36
N SER A 21 12.12 21.79 -23.75
CA SER A 21 12.48 23.17 -24.11
C SER A 21 13.91 23.54 -23.75
N GLU A 22 14.48 22.93 -22.71
CA GLU A 22 15.89 23.11 -22.31
C GLU A 22 16.86 22.36 -23.24
N GLY A 23 16.37 21.41 -24.06
CA GLY A 23 17.20 20.63 -24.98
C GLY A 23 18.10 19.59 -24.31
N ILE A 24 17.87 19.30 -23.02
CA ILE A 24 18.66 18.34 -22.23
C ILE A 24 18.20 16.90 -22.46
N GLY A 25 16.89 16.70 -22.66
CA GLY A 25 16.29 15.40 -22.89
C GLY A 25 14.92 15.53 -23.54
N ASP A 26 14.45 14.46 -24.15
CA ASP A 26 13.17 14.42 -24.86
C ASP A 26 12.05 13.69 -24.11
N THR A 27 12.42 12.76 -23.21
CA THR A 27 11.51 11.85 -22.51
C THR A 27 11.95 11.69 -21.06
N ILE A 28 11.00 11.74 -20.13
CA ILE A 28 11.23 11.48 -18.70
C ILE A 28 10.61 10.12 -18.35
N TYR A 29 11.42 9.15 -17.93
CA TYR A 29 10.96 7.86 -17.43
C TYR A 29 10.92 7.87 -15.90
N VAL A 30 9.82 7.39 -15.31
CA VAL A 30 9.63 7.29 -13.85
C VAL A 30 9.18 5.87 -13.52
N GLY A 31 9.93 5.18 -12.66
CA GLY A 31 9.60 3.85 -12.14
C GLY A 31 9.29 3.90 -10.64
N PRO A 32 8.03 4.15 -10.24
CA PRO A 32 7.66 4.19 -8.84
C PRO A 32 7.45 2.77 -8.28
N GLU A 33 7.92 2.55 -7.05
CA GLU A 33 7.68 1.34 -6.26
C GLU A 33 6.87 1.72 -5.02
N ALA A 34 5.53 1.63 -5.13
CA ALA A 34 4.63 1.98 -4.04
C ALA A 34 4.39 0.77 -3.13
N GLU A 35 5.11 0.70 -2.01
CA GLU A 35 4.80 -0.26 -0.95
C GLU A 35 3.45 0.06 -0.31
N PHE A 36 2.76 -0.97 0.18
CA PHE A 36 1.47 -0.83 0.84
C PHE A 36 1.26 -1.91 1.91
N PHE A 37 0.25 -1.71 2.75
CA PHE A 37 -0.19 -2.66 3.78
C PHE A 37 -1.59 -3.18 3.45
N VAL A 38 -1.85 -4.43 3.82
CA VAL A 38 -3.18 -5.03 3.82
C VAL A 38 -3.59 -5.26 5.26
N PHE A 39 -4.75 -4.75 5.65
CA PHE A 39 -5.32 -4.88 6.99
C PHE A 39 -6.72 -5.46 6.91
N ASP A 40 -7.13 -6.15 7.97
CA ASP A 40 -8.47 -6.73 8.10
C ASP A 40 -9.46 -5.74 8.71
N ASP A 41 -8.99 -4.83 9.57
CA ASP A 41 -9.84 -3.82 10.22
C ASP A 41 -9.09 -2.51 10.50
N VAL A 42 -9.84 -1.40 10.47
CA VAL A 42 -9.37 -0.07 10.85
C VAL A 42 -10.42 0.64 11.70
N LYS A 43 -10.03 0.99 12.92
CA LYS A 43 -10.84 1.77 13.84
C LYS A 43 -10.11 3.06 14.16
N TYR A 44 -10.77 4.21 14.05
CA TYR A 44 -10.19 5.48 14.46
C TYR A 44 -11.24 6.41 15.05
N LYS A 45 -10.81 7.33 15.90
CA LYS A 45 -11.66 8.33 16.53
C LYS A 45 -10.86 9.59 16.84
N ALA A 46 -11.51 10.75 16.73
CA ALA A 46 -10.91 12.05 17.03
C ALA A 46 -11.96 12.98 17.65
N ASP A 47 -12.23 12.79 18.94
CA ASP A 47 -13.02 13.71 19.75
C ASP A 47 -12.25 14.15 21.02
N PRO A 48 -12.69 15.21 21.72
CA PRO A 48 -11.97 15.74 22.90
C PRO A 48 -11.73 14.76 24.05
N TYR A 49 -12.45 13.64 24.10
CA TYR A 49 -12.43 12.67 25.19
C TYR A 49 -11.94 11.28 24.73
N ASN A 50 -11.82 11.05 23.42
CA ASN A 50 -11.33 9.83 22.82
C ASN A 50 -10.71 10.12 21.45
N THR A 51 -9.38 10.06 21.40
CA THR A 51 -8.60 10.20 20.18
C THR A 51 -7.63 9.04 20.06
N GLY A 52 -7.67 8.35 18.93
CA GLY A 52 -6.78 7.22 18.67
C GLY A 52 -7.15 6.46 17.41
N PHE A 53 -6.34 5.46 17.10
CA PHE A 53 -6.59 4.51 16.04
C PHE A 53 -6.13 3.11 16.45
N ARG A 54 -6.69 2.10 15.78
CA ARG A 54 -6.30 0.71 15.87
C ARG A 54 -6.40 0.13 14.47
N LEU A 55 -5.29 -0.48 14.04
CA LEU A 55 -5.23 -1.31 12.85
C LEU A 55 -5.22 -2.76 13.33
N ASP A 56 -5.86 -3.63 12.56
CA ASP A 56 -5.82 -5.06 12.84
C ASP A 56 -5.54 -5.86 11.57
N SER A 57 -4.80 -6.94 11.75
CA SER A 57 -4.62 -7.97 10.74
C SER A 57 -4.33 -9.28 11.46
N THR A 58 -4.89 -10.37 10.94
CA THR A 58 -4.64 -11.75 11.37
C THR A 58 -3.15 -12.10 11.41
N GLU A 59 -2.30 -11.43 10.62
CA GLU A 59 -0.83 -11.60 10.64
C GLU A 59 -0.12 -10.83 11.77
N LEU A 60 -0.80 -9.90 12.46
CA LEU A 60 -0.15 -9.10 13.50
C LEU A 60 0.14 -9.93 14.76
N PRO A 61 1.30 -9.73 15.42
CA PRO A 61 1.62 -10.38 16.69
C PRO A 61 0.64 -10.09 17.83
N SER A 62 -0.14 -9.00 17.74
CA SER A 62 -1.21 -8.70 18.70
C SER A 62 -2.33 -9.73 18.71
N ASN A 63 -2.36 -10.65 17.74
CA ASN A 63 -3.35 -11.70 17.61
C ASN A 63 -2.80 -13.09 17.96
N ASP A 64 -1.59 -13.18 18.54
CA ASP A 64 -0.97 -14.44 18.94
C ASP A 64 -1.80 -15.25 19.94
N ASP A 65 -2.57 -14.58 20.81
CA ASP A 65 -3.42 -15.18 21.84
C ASP A 65 -4.93 -15.08 21.53
N THR A 66 -5.29 -14.68 20.31
CA THR A 66 -6.70 -14.51 19.93
C THR A 66 -7.41 -15.85 19.75
N ASP A 67 -8.61 -15.97 20.32
CA ASP A 67 -9.52 -17.09 20.11
C ASP A 67 -10.25 -16.93 18.77
N TYR A 68 -9.98 -17.85 17.84
CA TYR A 68 -10.68 -17.96 16.56
C TYR A 68 -11.60 -19.17 16.57
N GLU A 69 -12.76 -19.08 15.91
CA GLU A 69 -13.72 -20.19 15.79
C GLU A 69 -13.09 -21.45 15.18
N THR A 70 -12.18 -21.27 14.23
CA THR A 70 -11.43 -22.34 13.56
C THR A 70 -10.13 -22.73 14.28
N GLY A 71 -9.82 -22.07 15.40
CA GLY A 71 -8.55 -22.19 16.12
C GLY A 71 -7.47 -21.21 15.63
N ASN A 72 -6.53 -20.88 16.52
CA ASN A 72 -5.40 -20.00 16.20
C ASN A 72 -4.24 -20.80 15.59
N LEU A 73 -3.99 -20.62 14.30
CA LEU A 73 -2.96 -21.40 13.57
C LEU A 73 -1.52 -21.01 13.93
N GLY A 74 -1.29 -19.85 14.53
CA GLY A 74 0.04 -19.40 15.01
C GLY A 74 1.08 -19.07 13.93
N HIS A 75 0.80 -19.31 12.64
CA HIS A 75 1.71 -19.00 11.54
C HIS A 75 1.68 -17.51 11.19
N ARG A 76 2.45 -16.70 11.93
CA ARG A 76 2.53 -15.24 11.72
C ARG A 76 3.97 -14.78 11.48
N PRO A 77 4.17 -13.77 10.62
CA PRO A 77 5.46 -13.11 10.51
C PRO A 77 5.77 -12.36 11.81
N ARG A 78 7.04 -12.40 12.24
CA ARG A 78 7.50 -11.55 13.35
C ARG A 78 7.57 -10.09 12.92
N ILE A 79 7.70 -9.17 13.88
CA ILE A 79 8.01 -7.77 13.58
C ILE A 79 9.28 -7.71 12.71
N LYS A 80 9.19 -7.06 11.54
CA LYS A 80 10.24 -7.02 10.49
C LYS A 80 10.59 -8.39 9.89
N GLY A 81 9.73 -9.39 10.05
CA GLY A 81 9.92 -10.76 9.55
C GLY A 81 9.06 -11.12 8.32
N GLY A 82 8.28 -10.18 7.79
CA GLY A 82 7.42 -10.39 6.61
C GLY A 82 8.16 -10.34 5.27
N TYR A 83 9.48 -10.16 5.27
CA TYR A 83 10.26 -10.10 4.03
C TYR A 83 10.49 -11.52 3.47
N PHE A 84 9.55 -11.93 2.61
CA PHE A 84 9.53 -13.16 1.83
C PHE A 84 9.54 -14.51 2.58
N PRO A 85 8.75 -14.69 3.66
CA PRO A 85 8.40 -16.03 4.09
C PRO A 85 7.47 -16.71 3.06
N VAL A 86 7.34 -18.03 3.13
CA VAL A 86 6.40 -18.80 2.30
C VAL A 86 5.11 -19.10 3.08
N PRO A 87 3.99 -19.42 2.39
CA PRO A 87 2.80 -19.93 3.06
C PRO A 87 3.13 -21.14 3.96
N PRO A 88 2.48 -21.27 5.14
CA PRO A 88 1.31 -20.52 5.59
C PRO A 88 1.63 -19.21 6.35
N ILE A 89 2.90 -18.80 6.48
CA ILE A 89 3.27 -17.54 7.16
C ILE A 89 2.89 -16.32 6.30
N ASP A 90 3.09 -16.43 4.98
CA ASP A 90 2.58 -15.47 4.01
C ASP A 90 1.12 -15.80 3.68
N SER A 91 0.18 -15.06 4.28
CA SER A 91 -1.26 -15.30 4.07
C SER A 91 -1.80 -14.62 2.81
N ALA A 92 -1.05 -13.67 2.24
CA ALA A 92 -1.50 -12.82 1.15
C ALA A 92 -0.98 -13.24 -0.24
N GLN A 93 -0.35 -14.41 -0.37
CA GLN A 93 0.22 -14.86 -1.65
C GLN A 93 -0.83 -14.89 -2.78
N ASP A 94 -1.99 -15.51 -2.55
CA ASP A 94 -3.03 -15.62 -3.57
C ASP A 94 -3.61 -14.26 -3.94
N MET A 95 -3.86 -13.41 -2.94
CA MET A 95 -4.33 -12.04 -3.14
C MET A 95 -3.34 -11.21 -3.97
N ARG A 96 -2.03 -11.31 -3.70
CA ARG A 96 -1.01 -10.59 -4.49
C ARG A 96 -0.92 -11.12 -5.92
N SER A 97 -1.11 -12.43 -6.13
CA SER A 97 -1.19 -13.00 -7.48
C SER A 97 -2.40 -12.47 -8.26
N GLU A 98 -3.55 -12.29 -7.59
CA GLU A 98 -4.73 -11.65 -8.18
C GLU A 98 -4.48 -10.18 -8.51
N MET A 99 -3.87 -9.42 -7.59
CA MET A 99 -3.48 -8.01 -7.85
C MET A 99 -2.60 -7.89 -9.11
N LEU A 100 -1.63 -8.78 -9.30
CA LEU A 100 -0.79 -8.81 -10.50
C LEU A 100 -1.60 -9.12 -11.77
N THR A 101 -2.58 -10.00 -11.66
CA THR A 101 -3.46 -10.34 -12.79
C THR A 101 -4.28 -9.13 -13.22
N VAL A 102 -4.91 -8.43 -12.27
CA VAL A 102 -5.73 -7.24 -12.56
C VAL A 102 -4.88 -6.06 -13.05
N LEU A 103 -3.65 -5.89 -12.56
CA LEU A 103 -2.73 -4.84 -13.05
C LEU A 103 -2.27 -5.07 -14.50
N ALA A 104 -2.31 -6.30 -14.99
CA ALA A 104 -1.91 -6.66 -16.34
C ALA A 104 -3.04 -6.54 -17.38
N GLU A 105 -4.30 -6.46 -16.94
CA GLU A 105 -5.48 -6.19 -17.77
C GLU A 105 -5.54 -4.72 -18.23
#